data_AF-A0A7Y0AYN8-F1
#
_entry.id   AF-A0A7Y0AYN8-F1
#
_cell.length_a   1.000
_cell.length_b   1.000
_cell.length_c   1.000
_cell.angle_alpha   90.00
_cell.angle_beta   90.00
_cell.angle_gamma   90.00
#
_symmetry.space_group_name_H-M   'P 1'
#
loop_
_entity.id
_entity.type
_entity.pdbx_description
1 polymer ?
#
loop_
_entity_poly.entity_id
_entity_poly.type
_entity_poly.pdbx_seq_one_letter_code
_entity_poly.pdbx_strand_id
1 'polypeptide(L)' 'MHLVRKFFADNRAATAVEYGLMAALISVALIGGYGQFADSLMNVFGTVETSVNGAGN' A
#
# COMPACT_ATOMS: atom_id res chain seq x y z
N MET A 1 -44.25 -3.03 -1.96
CA MET A 1 -43.11 -3.41 -1.09
C MET A 1 -41.89 -3.96 -1.86
N HIS A 2 -41.72 -3.63 -3.15
CA HIS A 2 -40.63 -4.20 -3.96
C HIS A 2 -39.28 -3.53 -3.67
N LEU A 3 -39.28 -2.21 -3.48
CA LEU A 3 -38.09 -1.41 -3.20
C LEU A 3 -37.44 -1.77 -1.86
N VAL A 4 -38.25 -1.92 -0.80
CA VAL A 4 -37.77 -2.31 0.53
C VAL A 4 -37.13 -3.70 0.51
N ARG A 5 -37.74 -4.67 -0.20
CA ARG A 5 -37.17 -6.03 -0.33
C ARG A 5 -35.88 -6.05 -1.13
N LYS A 6 -35.76 -5.20 -2.15
CA LYS A 6 -34.54 -5.06 -2.97
C LYS A 6 -33.40 -4.41 -2.20
N PHE A 7 -33.70 -3.48 -1.30
CA PHE A 7 -32.71 -2.86 -0.41
C PHE A 7 -32.13 -3.86 0.59
N PHE A 8 -32.98 -4.69 1.22
CA PHE A 8 -32.51 -5.76 2.11
C PHE A 8 -31.77 -6.91 1.39
N ALA A 9 -31.97 -7.06 0.08
CA ALA A 9 -31.27 -8.05 -0.74
C ALA A 9 -29.96 -7.52 -1.35
N ASP A 10 -29.62 -6.25 -1.14
CA ASP A 10 -28.42 -5.64 -1.70
C ASP A 10 -27.20 -5.88 -0.79
N ASN A 11 -26.35 -6.83 -1.19
CA ASN A 11 -25.11 -7.16 -0.48
C ASN A 11 -23.92 -6.25 -0.86
N ARG A 12 -24.11 -5.26 -1.75
CA ARG A 12 -23.00 -4.40 -2.22
C ARG A 12 -22.36 -3.61 -1.06
N ALA A 13 -23.16 -3.24 -0.06
CA ALA A 13 -22.66 -2.61 1.17
C ALA A 13 -21.80 -3.57 2.02
N ALA A 14 -22.19 -4.83 2.12
CA ALA A 14 -21.39 -5.85 2.82
C ALA A 14 -20.06 -6.11 2.07
N THR A 15 -20.09 -6.19 0.73
CA THR A 15 -18.85 -6.35 -0.06
C THR A 15 -17.92 -5.13 0.05
N ALA A 16 -18.46 -3.92 0.21
CA ALA A 16 -17.65 -2.72 0.41
C ALA A 16 -16.84 -2.79 1.72
N VAL A 17 -17.40 -3.41 2.77
CA VAL A 17 -16.70 -3.63 4.04
C VAL A 17 -15.59 -4.67 3.90
N GLU A 18 -15.83 -5.74 3.14
CA GLU A 18 -14.82 -6.79 2.89
C GLU A 18 -13.62 -6.26 2.11
N TYR A 19 -13.86 -5.59 0.98
CA TYR A 19 -12.79 -4.98 0.20
C TYR A 19 -12.15 -3.79 0.94
N GLY A 20 -12.92 -3.07 1.75
CA GLY A 20 -12.42 -2.01 2.64
C GLY A 20 -11.47 -2.55 3.72
N LEU A 21 -11.77 -3.70 4.31
CA LEU A 21 -10.90 -4.38 5.27
C LEU A 21 -9.60 -4.84 4.62
N MET A 22 -9.67 -5.45 3.44
CA MET A 22 -8.47 -5.87 2.69
C MET A 22 -7.59 -4.67 2.34
N ALA A 23 -8.18 -3.56 1.86
CA ALA A 23 -7.46 -2.34 1.57
C ALA A 23 -6.79 -1.73 2.82
N ALA A 24 -7.47 -1.77 3.96
CA ALA A 24 -6.92 -1.31 5.24
C ALA A 24 -5.70 -2.14 5.67
N LEU A 25 -5.78 -3.48 5.59
CA LEU A 25 -4.68 -4.38 5.93
C LEU A 25 -3.46 -4.17 5.01
N ILE A 26 -3.68 -4.04 3.70
CA ILE A 26 -2.62 -3.75 2.74
C ILE A 26 -1.97 -2.40 3.06
N SER A 27 -2.76 -1.38 3.36
CA SER A 27 -2.26 -0.04 3.68
C SER A 27 -1.39 -0.05 4.95
N VAL A 28 -1.82 -0.75 5.99
CA VAL A 28 -1.03 -0.88 7.24
C VAL A 28 0.28 -1.63 7.00
N ALA A 29 0.25 -2.72 6.21
CA ALA A 29 1.46 -3.46 5.86
C ALA A 29 2.46 -2.61 5.06
N LEU A 30 1.97 -1.82 4.11
CA LEU A 30 2.78 -0.89 3.33
C LEU A 30 3.40 0.18 4.23
N ILE A 31 2.61 0.84 5.08
CA ILE A 31 3.12 1.86 6.02
C ILE A 31 4.18 1.26 6.96
N GLY A 32 3.95 0.05 7.47
CA GLY A 32 4.90 -0.63 8.37
C GLY A 32 6.24 -0.97 7.70
N GLY A 33 6.23 -1.29 6.41
CA GLY A 33 7.45 -1.64 5.66
C GLY A 33 8.12 -0.48 4.91
N TYR A 34 7.40 0.64 4.71
CA TYR A 34 7.84 1.71 3.81
C TYR A 34 9.15 2.37 4.27
N GLY A 35 9.36 2.56 5.57
CA GLY A 35 10.59 3.15 6.10
C GLY A 35 11.83 2.33 5.77
N GLN A 36 11.81 1.02 6.05
CA GLN A 36 12.93 0.12 5.76
C GLN A 36 13.22 -0.01 4.26
N PHE A 37 12.16 0.02 3.45
CA PHE A 37 12.29 0.06 2.00
C PHE A 37 12.97 1.35 1.53
N ALA A 38 12.55 2.51 2.06
CA ALA A 38 13.16 3.80 1.74
C ALA A 38 14.64 3.85 2.16
N ASP A 39 14.97 3.36 3.35
CA ASP A 39 16.36 3.30 3.83
C ASP A 39 17.22 2.42 2.92
N SER A 40 16.72 1.25 2.53
CA SER A 40 17.41 0.35 1.60
C SER A 40 17.63 1.03 0.24
N LEU A 41 16.64 1.76 -0.26
CA LEU A 41 16.73 2.49 -1.52
C LEU A 41 17.76 3.63 -1.44
N MET A 42 17.78 4.39 -0.34
CA MET A 42 18.78 5.44 -0.09
C MET A 42 20.20 4.86 -0.02
N ASN A 43 20.39 3.69 0.60
CA ASN A 43 21.69 3.01 0.64
C ASN A 43 22.18 2.61 -0.75
N VAL A 44 21.29 2.14 -1.62
CA VAL A 44 21.64 1.83 -3.02
C VAL A 44 22.07 3.10 -3.75
N PHE A 45 21.32 4.19 -3.64
CA PHE A 45 21.69 5.46 -4.27
C PHE A 45 23.02 6.02 -3.71
N GLY A 46 23.24 5.95 -2.39
CA GLY A 46 24.51 6.37 -1.79
C GLY A 46 25.70 5.52 -2.23
N THR A 47 25.49 4.22 -2.48
CA THR A 47 26.53 3.33 -3.04
C THR A 47 26.90 3.74 -4.47
N VAL A 48 25.89 4.07 -5.28
CA VAL A 48 26.09 4.57 -6.65
C VAL A 48 26.81 5.90 -6.63
N GLU A 49 26.37 6.86 -5.80
CA GLU A 49 27.01 8.16 -5.63
C GLU A 49 28.48 8.01 -5.23
N THR A 50 28.77 7.18 -4.23
CA THR A 50 30.15 6.91 -3.78
C THR A 50 31.00 6.33 -4.91
N SER A 51 30.43 5.41 -5.69
CA SER A 51 31.14 4.78 -6.81
C SER A 51 31.43 5.77 -7.94
N VAL A 52 30.49 6.66 -8.25
CA VAL A 52 30.65 7.71 -9.27
C VAL A 52 31.68 8.75 -8.82
N ASN A 53 31.59 9.23 -7.58
CA ASN A 53 32.52 10.22 -7.04
C ASN A 53 33.93 9.65 -6.84
N GLY A 54 34.03 8.37 -6.45
CA GLY A 54 35.30 7.67 -6.32
C GLY A 54 35.99 7.39 -7.65
N ALA A 55 35.22 7.12 -8.71
CA ALA A 55 35.76 6.90 -10.06
C ALA A 55 36.24 8.19 -10.75
N GLY A 56 35.76 9.35 -10.29
CA GLY A 56 36.15 10.66 -10.82
C GLY A 56 37.46 11.23 -10.25
N ASN A 57 38.06 10.56 -9.25
CA ASN A 57 39.35 10.93 -8.66
C ASN A 57 40.46 9.97 -9.08
#